data_AF-A0A8T2TL43-F1
#
_entry.id   AF-A0A8T2TL43-F1
#
_cell.length_a   1.000
_cell.length_b   1.000
_cell.length_c   1.000
_cell.angle_alpha   90.00
_cell.angle_beta   90.00
_cell.angle_gamma   90.00
#
_symmetry.space_group_name_H-M   'P 1'
#
loop_
_entity.id
_entity.type
_entity.pdbx_description
1 polymer ?
#
loop_
_entity_poly.entity_id
_entity_poly.type
_entity_poly.pdbx_seq_one_letter_code
_entity_poly.pdbx_strand_id
1 'polypeptide(L)'
;MFLQEYLLHKHFCVFDSRGFSNINVLEDLNIVKNWMSNGVCHGEPVCRPSDDMKIREDLEGRGRQGNSGYTLRKVNFVIFVVNACKLQQMREQHDVAALENLVLLYRCPYLTFMDDVPVVVMTHGDKLDPHECILARIFLGKLFGVSPVDQVFDIPCFTERTVHPEDVHAANDLALLKMLQLSLEQADTNLPCKEKFTYSIRGVLKSTSVQLGIWQLLYFVILFCLLFEIIITIIHSSKPTPWFRNIFKYAHKKPKRGH
;
A
#
# COMPACT_ATOMS: atom_id res chain seq x y z
N MET A 1 7.19 -23.74 13.77
CA MET A 1 5.80 -23.31 14.01
C MET A 1 5.31 -22.65 12.73
N PHE A 2 4.04 -22.83 12.39
CA PHE A 2 3.44 -22.31 11.16
C PHE A 2 2.69 -21.01 11.43
N LEU A 3 2.49 -20.20 10.39
CA LEU A 3 1.58 -19.07 10.45
C LEU A 3 0.13 -19.58 10.48
N GLN A 4 -0.63 -19.24 11.52
CA GLN A 4 -1.99 -19.72 11.70
C GLN A 4 -2.99 -18.63 11.30
N GLU A 5 -3.90 -18.93 10.37
CA GLU A 5 -5.00 -18.02 10.01
C GLU A 5 -6.19 -18.30 10.92
N TYR A 6 -6.78 -17.21 11.41
CA TYR A 6 -8.04 -17.19 12.13
C TYR A 6 -9.04 -16.34 11.33
N LEU A 7 -9.97 -17.01 10.67
CA LEU A 7 -11.05 -16.34 9.94
C LEU A 7 -12.12 -15.88 10.94
N LEU A 8 -12.05 -14.61 11.34
CA LEU A 8 -12.99 -14.03 12.30
C LEU A 8 -14.30 -13.61 11.63
N HIS A 9 -14.23 -13.11 10.39
CA HIS A 9 -15.40 -12.79 9.59
C HIS A 9 -15.13 -12.99 8.10
N LYS A 10 -16.16 -12.91 7.26
CA LYS A 10 -16.03 -13.05 5.79
C LYS A 10 -15.09 -12.01 5.15
N HIS A 11 -14.85 -10.90 5.85
CA HIS A 11 -14.12 -9.75 5.33
C HIS A 11 -12.75 -9.52 6.01
N PHE A 12 -12.44 -10.20 7.11
CA PHE A 12 -11.13 -10.07 7.75
C PHE A 12 -10.71 -11.35 8.46
N CYS A 13 -9.40 -11.54 8.52
CA CYS A 13 -8.74 -12.66 9.18
C CYS A 13 -7.53 -12.13 9.95
N VAL A 14 -7.16 -12.81 11.03
CA VAL A 14 -5.96 -12.53 11.82
C VAL A 14 -4.97 -13.66 11.58
N PHE A 15 -3.70 -13.31 11.41
CA PHE A 15 -2.62 -14.28 11.33
C PHE A 15 -1.83 -14.25 12.64
N ASP A 16 -1.75 -15.39 13.29
CA ASP A 16 -0.83 -15.58 14.42
C ASP A 16 0.50 -16.14 13.91
N SER A 17 1.58 -15.58 14.43
CA SER A 17 2.94 -15.95 14.07
C SER A 17 3.68 -16.48 15.29
N ARG A 18 4.69 -17.33 15.04
CA ARG A 18 5.68 -17.63 16.08
C ARG A 18 6.29 -16.34 16.61
N GLY A 19 6.44 -16.24 17.93
CA GLY A 19 7.13 -15.12 18.56
C GLY A 19 8.55 -14.91 18.01
N PHE A 20 9.02 -13.66 18.06
CA PHE A 20 10.36 -13.28 17.63
C PHE A 20 11.43 -13.95 18.50
N SER A 21 12.60 -14.21 17.90
CA SER A 21 13.75 -14.74 18.61
C SER A 21 14.46 -13.61 19.35
N ASN A 22 14.81 -13.82 20.61
CA ASN A 22 15.67 -12.85 21.32
C ASN A 22 17.15 -12.98 20.90
N ILE A 23 17.47 -13.93 20.01
CA ILE A 23 18.84 -14.33 19.70
C ILE A 23 19.35 -13.54 18.49
N ASN A 24 18.57 -13.47 17.40
CA ASN A 24 18.98 -12.79 16.18
C ASN A 24 17.86 -11.91 15.62
N VAL A 25 17.84 -10.65 16.04
CA VAL A 25 16.84 -9.66 15.60
C VAL A 25 16.84 -9.44 14.08
N LEU A 26 17.98 -9.63 13.40
CA LEU A 26 18.08 -9.42 11.95
C LEU A 26 17.30 -10.49 11.17
N GLU A 27 17.29 -11.73 11.66
CA GLU A 27 16.47 -12.80 11.07
C GLU A 27 14.98 -12.48 11.20
N ASP A 28 14.56 -12.01 12.38
CA ASP A 28 13.19 -11.60 12.64
C ASP A 28 12.76 -10.42 11.77
N LEU A 29 13.62 -9.41 11.59
CA LEU A 29 13.37 -8.28 10.70
C LEU A 29 13.23 -8.72 9.23
N ASN A 30 14.03 -9.70 8.79
CA ASN A 30 13.93 -10.25 7.43
C ASN A 30 12.61 -11.01 7.22
N ILE A 31 12.16 -11.77 8.20
CA ILE A 31 10.87 -12.46 8.18
C ILE A 31 9.73 -11.44 8.08
N VAL A 32 9.75 -10.42 8.95
CA VAL A 32 8.77 -9.31 8.91
C VAL A 32 8.76 -8.64 7.54
N LYS A 33 9.93 -8.26 7.02
CA LYS A 33 10.05 -7.65 5.68
C LYS A 33 9.40 -8.52 4.61
N ASN A 34 9.63 -9.83 4.66
CA ASN A 34 9.04 -10.78 3.71
C ASN A 34 7.51 -10.79 3.81
N TRP A 35 6.95 -10.94 5.01
CA TRP A 35 5.50 -10.95 5.22
C TRP A 35 4.82 -9.66 4.77
N MET A 36 5.42 -8.52 5.09
CA MET A 36 4.85 -7.22 4.75
C MET A 36 4.95 -6.92 3.25
N SER A 37 6.04 -7.33 2.60
CA SER A 37 6.25 -7.08 1.16
C SER A 37 5.47 -8.05 0.28
N ASN A 38 5.55 -9.35 0.59
CA ASN A 38 5.02 -10.41 -0.26
C ASN A 38 3.61 -10.81 0.15
N GLY A 39 3.24 -10.62 1.41
CA GLY A 39 2.02 -11.14 2.00
C GLY A 39 2.30 -12.41 2.78
N VAL A 40 1.24 -12.95 3.36
CA VAL A 40 1.26 -14.13 4.22
C VAL A 40 0.26 -15.17 3.75
N CYS A 41 0.52 -16.44 4.05
CA CYS A 41 -0.45 -17.52 3.85
C CYS A 41 -0.60 -18.41 5.08
N HIS A 42 -1.80 -18.96 5.25
CA HIS A 42 -2.04 -19.94 6.31
C HIS A 42 -1.13 -21.16 6.11
N GLY A 43 -0.54 -21.70 7.17
CA GLY A 43 0.31 -22.87 7.08
C GLY A 43 1.70 -22.59 6.50
N GLU A 44 2.08 -21.33 6.29
CA GLU A 44 3.46 -20.97 5.92
C GLU A 44 4.43 -21.36 7.04
N PRO A 45 5.48 -22.16 6.78
CA PRO A 45 6.48 -22.47 7.78
C PRO A 45 7.30 -21.23 8.11
N VAL A 46 7.38 -20.90 9.41
CA VAL A 46 8.23 -19.81 9.90
C VAL A 46 9.56 -20.39 10.40
N CYS A 47 10.51 -20.52 9.47
CA CYS A 47 11.85 -21.06 9.73
C CYS A 47 12.87 -19.93 9.87
N ARG A 48 13.69 -20.00 10.92
CA ARG A 48 14.87 -19.15 11.10
C ARG A 48 16.15 -19.92 10.76
N PRO A 49 17.16 -19.26 10.16
CA PRO A 49 18.49 -19.85 10.04
C PRO A 49 19.04 -20.38 11.38
N SER A 50 18.75 -19.68 12.48
CA SER A 50 19.16 -20.08 13.83
C SER A 50 18.34 -21.22 14.46
N ASP A 51 17.27 -21.70 13.81
CA ASP A 51 16.49 -22.82 14.33
C ASP A 51 17.30 -24.13 14.23
N ASP A 52 17.11 -25.03 15.21
CA ASP A 52 17.71 -26.37 15.19
C ASP A 52 17.41 -27.10 13.88
N MET A 53 18.40 -27.83 13.35
CA MET A 53 18.24 -28.57 12.09
C MET A 53 17.01 -29.49 12.11
N LYS A 54 16.75 -30.17 13.23
CA LYS A 54 15.57 -31.03 13.40
C LYS A 54 14.25 -30.25 13.30
N ILE A 55 14.20 -29.03 13.84
CA ILE A 55 13.02 -28.16 13.75
C ILE A 55 12.81 -27.73 12.30
N ARG A 56 13.89 -27.35 11.60
CA ARG A 56 13.83 -26.93 10.21
C ARG A 56 13.38 -28.06 9.29
N GLU A 57 13.94 -29.25 9.43
CA GLU A 57 13.56 -30.44 8.66
C GLU A 57 12.09 -30.84 8.88
N ASP A 58 11.60 -30.78 10.13
CA ASP A 58 10.20 -31.05 10.45
C ASP A 58 9.25 -30.01 9.82
N LEU A 59 9.62 -28.72 9.87
CA LEU A 59 8.82 -27.64 9.26
C LEU A 59 8.80 -27.72 7.74
N GLU A 60 9.95 -27.99 7.12
CA GLU A 60 10.05 -28.19 5.67
C GLU A 60 9.27 -29.44 5.22
N GLY A 61 9.33 -30.53 5.99
CA GLY A 61 8.61 -31.77 5.70
C GLY A 61 7.09 -31.58 5.72
N ARG A 62 6.57 -30.89 6.74
CA ARG A 62 5.14 -30.57 6.90
C ARG A 62 4.67 -29.51 5.90
N GLY A 63 5.50 -28.54 5.56
CA GLY A 63 5.19 -27.52 4.55
C GLY A 63 5.00 -28.10 3.13
N ARG A 64 5.67 -29.23 2.82
CA ARG A 64 5.52 -29.95 1.54
C ARG A 64 4.23 -30.79 1.45
N GLN A 65 3.57 -31.09 2.57
CA GLN A 65 2.37 -31.94 2.62
C GLN A 65 1.05 -31.17 2.49
N GLY A 66 1.02 -29.88 2.84
CA GLY A 66 -0.14 -29.02 2.57
C GLY A 66 -0.01 -28.45 1.16
N ASN A 67 -0.72 -29.01 0.18
CA ASN A 67 -0.70 -28.50 -1.20
C ASN A 67 -2.10 -28.16 -1.73
N SER A 68 -2.98 -27.65 -0.86
CA SER A 68 -4.35 -27.27 -1.23
C SER A 68 -4.66 -25.83 -0.86
N GLY A 69 -4.59 -24.91 -1.83
CA GLY A 69 -5.38 -23.67 -1.80
C GLY A 69 -4.87 -22.50 -0.95
N TYR A 70 -3.56 -22.29 -0.83
CA TYR A 70 -3.02 -21.10 -0.15
C TYR A 70 -3.44 -19.82 -0.85
N THR A 71 -4.30 -19.03 -0.18
CA THR A 71 -4.59 -17.67 -0.61
C THR A 71 -3.55 -16.76 0.02
N LEU A 72 -2.63 -16.24 -0.79
CA LEU A 72 -1.68 -15.21 -0.35
C LEU A 72 -2.45 -13.92 -0.04
N ARG A 73 -2.33 -13.42 1.19
CA ARG A 73 -3.02 -12.21 1.65
C ARG A 73 -2.02 -11.11 1.98
N LYS A 74 -2.32 -9.87 1.59
CA LYS A 74 -1.55 -8.72 2.06
C LYS A 74 -1.89 -8.45 3.52
N VAL A 75 -0.87 -8.07 4.28
CA VAL A 75 -1.03 -7.58 5.65
C VAL A 75 -1.37 -6.10 5.57
N ASN A 76 -2.43 -5.68 6.25
CA ASN A 76 -2.91 -4.30 6.24
C ASN A 76 -2.73 -3.59 7.58
N PHE A 77 -2.50 -4.35 8.65
CA PHE A 77 -2.21 -3.81 9.97
C PHE A 77 -1.51 -4.86 10.83
N VAL A 78 -0.82 -4.44 11.88
CA VAL A 78 -0.05 -5.31 12.77
C VAL A 78 -0.43 -5.07 14.23
N ILE A 79 -0.65 -6.16 14.94
CA ILE A 79 -0.78 -6.18 16.40
C ILE A 79 0.55 -6.70 16.96
N PHE A 80 1.23 -5.87 17.74
CA PHE A 80 2.54 -6.19 18.33
C PHE A 80 2.39 -6.72 19.75
N VAL A 81 2.61 -8.02 19.93
CA VAL A 81 2.38 -8.71 21.21
C VAL A 81 3.66 -8.76 22.04
N VAL A 82 3.57 -8.32 23.31
CA VAL A 82 4.65 -8.33 24.30
C VAL A 82 4.23 -9.12 25.52
N ASN A 83 5.13 -9.97 26.03
CA ASN A 83 4.92 -10.69 27.29
C ASN A 83 5.36 -9.82 28.48
N ALA A 84 4.46 -9.51 29.40
CA ALA A 84 4.70 -8.62 30.54
C ALA A 84 5.76 -9.19 31.50
N CYS A 85 5.70 -10.49 31.82
CA CYS A 85 6.68 -11.15 32.68
C CYS A 85 8.09 -11.09 32.09
N LYS A 86 8.20 -11.34 30.77
CA LYS A 86 9.48 -11.30 30.07
C LYS A 86 10.05 -9.87 30.02
N LEU A 87 9.18 -8.89 29.79
CA LEU A 87 9.56 -7.48 29.86
C LEU A 87 10.06 -7.10 31.26
N GLN A 88 9.36 -7.53 32.30
CA GLN A 88 9.76 -7.28 33.69
C GLN A 88 11.12 -7.91 34.00
N GLN A 89 11.33 -9.17 33.58
CA GLN A 89 12.61 -9.85 33.70
C GLN A 89 13.76 -9.09 33.00
N MET A 90 13.55 -8.61 31.77
CA MET A 90 14.55 -7.80 31.06
C MET A 90 14.91 -6.53 31.82
N ARG A 91 13.93 -5.89 32.47
CA ARG A 91 14.13 -4.68 33.27
C ARG A 91 14.94 -4.95 34.54
N GLU A 92 14.59 -6.01 35.26
CA GLU A 92 15.27 -6.42 36.50
C GLU A 92 16.72 -6.84 36.24
N GLN A 93 16.95 -7.53 35.12
CA GLN A 93 18.28 -7.97 34.70
C GLN A 93 19.09 -6.85 34.03
N HIS A 94 18.51 -5.67 33.84
CA HIS A 94 19.11 -4.57 33.06
C HIS A 94 19.61 -5.03 31.68
N ASP A 95 18.86 -5.91 31.01
CA ASP A 95 19.19 -6.44 29.70
C ASP A 95 18.87 -5.40 28.61
N VAL A 96 19.76 -4.43 28.48
CA VAL A 96 19.65 -3.33 27.52
C VAL A 96 19.58 -3.87 26.08
N ALA A 97 20.35 -4.92 25.76
CA ALA A 97 20.37 -5.49 24.42
C ALA A 97 19.02 -6.11 24.03
N ALA A 98 18.37 -6.83 24.94
CA ALA A 98 17.04 -7.36 24.68
C ALA A 98 15.97 -6.27 24.50
N LEU A 99 16.05 -5.19 25.29
CA LEU A 99 15.16 -4.04 25.15
C LEU A 99 15.40 -3.27 23.84
N GLU A 100 16.65 -3.11 23.43
CA GLU A 100 17.01 -2.50 22.15
C GLU A 100 16.50 -3.34 20.97
N ASN A 101 16.65 -4.68 21.03
CA ASN A 101 16.10 -5.58 20.02
C ASN A 101 14.57 -5.46 19.92
N LEU A 102 13.88 -5.34 21.05
CA LEU A 102 12.43 -5.12 21.09
C LEU A 102 12.04 -3.80 20.42
N VAL A 103 12.78 -2.71 20.69
CA VAL A 103 12.58 -1.40 20.06
C VAL A 103 12.86 -1.46 18.56
N LEU A 104 13.93 -2.14 18.14
CA LEU A 104 14.30 -2.31 16.73
C LEU A 104 13.21 -3.06 15.95
N LEU A 105 12.63 -4.11 16.53
CA LEU A 105 11.51 -4.83 15.93
C LEU A 105 10.28 -3.94 15.82
N TYR A 106 9.89 -3.24 16.89
CA TYR A 106 8.71 -2.38 16.88
C TYR A 106 8.84 -1.23 15.87
N ARG A 107 10.03 -0.61 15.79
CA ARG A 107 10.32 0.50 14.86
C ARG A 107 10.68 0.05 13.45
N CYS A 108 10.52 -1.24 13.14
CA CYS A 108 10.74 -1.75 11.81
C CYS A 108 9.85 -0.99 10.80
N PRO A 109 10.41 -0.31 9.77
CA PRO A 109 9.62 0.50 8.85
C PRO A 109 8.57 -0.28 8.05
N TYR A 110 8.70 -1.61 7.99
CA TYR A 110 7.72 -2.47 7.35
C TYR A 110 6.46 -2.68 8.19
N LEU A 111 6.49 -2.40 9.50
CA LEU A 111 5.33 -2.55 10.40
C LEU A 111 4.44 -1.30 10.45
N THR A 112 4.96 -0.16 9.99
CA THR A 112 4.22 1.10 9.94
C THR A 112 3.48 1.23 8.63
N PHE A 113 2.22 1.67 8.68
CA PHE A 113 1.41 1.91 7.51
C PHE A 113 0.99 3.37 7.47
N MET A 114 1.47 4.13 6.49
CA MET A 114 1.24 5.58 6.45
C MET A 114 1.72 6.21 7.78
N ASP A 115 0.80 6.80 8.55
CA ASP A 115 1.06 7.38 9.87
C ASP A 115 0.66 6.43 11.03
N ASP A 116 0.10 5.27 10.72
CA ASP A 116 -0.32 4.27 11.70
C ASP A 116 0.86 3.40 12.15
N VAL A 117 1.05 3.34 13.47
CA VAL A 117 1.98 2.42 14.14
C VAL A 117 1.24 1.19 14.66
N PRO A 118 1.92 0.05 14.84
CA PRO A 118 1.32 -1.14 15.41
C PRO A 118 0.72 -0.87 16.79
N VAL A 119 -0.48 -1.40 17.03
CA VAL A 119 -1.08 -1.49 18.37
C VAL A 119 -0.25 -2.46 19.21
N VAL A 120 -0.01 -2.13 20.47
CA VAL A 120 0.76 -2.96 21.40
C VAL A 120 -0.19 -3.72 22.30
N VAL A 121 -0.06 -5.05 22.33
CA VAL A 121 -0.79 -5.91 23.28
C VAL A 121 0.19 -6.48 24.28
N MET A 122 0.03 -6.10 25.53
CA MET A 122 0.71 -6.71 26.66
C MET A 122 -0.08 -7.93 27.11
N THR A 123 0.58 -9.08 27.19
CA THR A 123 -0.01 -10.35 27.65
C THR A 123 0.63 -10.79 28.95
N HIS A 124 -0.06 -11.68 29.67
CA HIS A 124 0.40 -12.22 30.95
C HIS A 124 0.54 -11.16 32.04
N GLY A 125 -0.15 -10.03 31.93
CA GLY A 125 -0.20 -8.99 32.97
C GLY A 125 -0.84 -9.50 34.27
N ASP A 126 -1.71 -10.51 34.16
CA ASP A 126 -2.33 -11.23 35.29
C ASP A 126 -1.33 -11.99 36.18
N LYS A 127 -0.12 -12.24 35.68
CA LYS A 127 0.96 -12.88 36.45
C LYS A 127 1.82 -11.88 37.21
N LEU A 128 1.61 -10.58 37.02
CA LEU A 128 2.29 -9.51 37.73
C LEU A 128 1.38 -8.92 38.81
N ASP A 129 1.98 -8.29 39.81
CA ASP A 129 1.21 -7.46 40.74
C ASP A 129 0.48 -6.34 39.97
N PRO A 130 -0.75 -5.94 40.37
CA PRO A 130 -1.51 -4.93 39.64
C PRO A 130 -0.74 -3.62 39.40
N HIS A 131 0.08 -3.21 40.37
CA HIS A 131 0.94 -2.04 40.25
C HIS A 131 2.06 -2.24 39.22
N GLU A 132 2.70 -3.42 39.20
CA GLU A 132 3.75 -3.75 38.24
C GLU A 132 3.20 -3.85 36.82
N CYS A 133 2.00 -4.41 36.65
CA CYS A 133 1.29 -4.45 35.37
C CYS A 133 1.06 -3.04 34.81
N ILE A 134 0.55 -2.11 35.64
CA ILE A 134 0.36 -0.71 35.23
C ILE A 134 1.70 -0.06 34.84
N LEU A 135 2.75 -0.28 35.64
CA LEU A 135 4.09 0.25 35.34
C LEU A 135 4.67 -0.34 34.05
N ALA A 136 4.47 -1.62 33.78
CA ALA A 136 4.89 -2.28 32.55
C ALA A 136 4.20 -1.66 31.33
N ARG A 137 2.90 -1.41 31.42
CA ARG A 137 2.13 -0.73 30.38
C ARG A 137 2.63 0.69 30.11
N ILE A 138 2.86 1.49 31.15
CA ILE A 138 3.43 2.84 31.04
C ILE A 138 4.82 2.79 30.43
N PHE A 139 5.64 1.83 30.86
CA PHE A 139 6.99 1.63 30.36
C PHE A 139 6.99 1.31 28.86
N LEU A 140 6.12 0.42 28.39
CA LEU A 140 5.96 0.12 26.96
C LEU A 140 5.55 1.34 26.15
N GLY A 141 4.57 2.11 26.64
CA GLY A 141 4.16 3.36 25.99
C GLY A 141 5.35 4.32 25.82
N LYS A 142 6.16 4.50 26.88
CA LYS A 142 7.38 5.31 26.81
C LYS A 142 8.44 4.73 25.89
N LEU A 143 8.65 3.41 25.93
CA LEU A 143 9.69 2.71 25.17
C LEU A 143 9.44 2.84 23.66
N PHE A 144 8.18 2.70 23.25
CA PHE A 144 7.77 2.74 21.86
C PHE A 144 7.35 4.13 21.37
N GLY A 145 7.10 5.07 22.29
CA GLY A 145 6.67 6.43 21.95
C GLY A 145 5.18 6.52 21.61
N VAL A 146 4.35 5.69 22.23
CA VAL A 146 2.90 5.62 22.01
C VAL A 146 2.11 5.87 23.28
N SER A 147 0.84 6.25 23.17
CA SER A 147 -0.03 6.46 24.33
C SER A 147 -0.20 5.13 25.09
N PRO A 148 0.16 5.05 26.38
CA PRO A 148 -0.07 3.84 27.16
C PRO A 148 -1.57 3.56 27.33
N VAL A 149 -2.43 4.58 27.24
CA VAL A 149 -3.89 4.43 27.43
C VAL A 149 -4.58 3.96 26.14
N ASP A 150 -4.18 4.53 25.00
CA ASP A 150 -4.91 4.36 23.73
C ASP A 150 -4.30 3.31 22.81
N GLN A 151 -3.00 3.01 22.96
CA GLN A 151 -2.24 2.15 22.04
C GLN A 151 -1.63 0.92 22.70
N VAL A 152 -1.59 0.86 24.05
CA VAL A 152 -1.10 -0.31 24.79
C VAL A 152 -2.27 -0.96 25.52
N PHE A 153 -2.62 -2.18 25.14
CA PHE A 153 -3.73 -2.94 25.73
C PHE A 153 -3.19 -4.06 26.60
N ASP A 154 -3.64 -4.14 27.85
CA ASP A 154 -3.39 -5.29 28.71
C ASP A 154 -4.48 -6.33 28.46
N ILE A 155 -4.08 -7.48 27.91
CA ILE A 155 -4.97 -8.59 27.60
C ILE A 155 -4.35 -9.84 28.25
N PRO A 156 -4.86 -10.29 29.40
CA PRO A 156 -4.33 -11.46 30.09
C PRO A 156 -4.44 -12.71 29.22
N CYS A 157 -3.55 -13.67 29.43
CA CYS A 157 -3.44 -14.82 28.54
C CYS A 157 -4.74 -15.66 28.54
N PHE A 158 -5.28 -15.96 27.36
CA PHE A 158 -6.54 -16.69 27.18
C PHE A 158 -6.43 -18.21 27.39
N THR A 159 -5.24 -18.73 27.68
CA THR A 159 -5.07 -20.16 27.97
C THR A 159 -5.74 -20.45 29.31
N GLU A 160 -6.87 -21.17 29.28
CA GLU A 160 -7.64 -21.69 30.42
C GLU A 160 -8.90 -20.92 30.86
N ARG A 161 -9.53 -20.10 30.00
CA ARG A 161 -10.97 -19.80 30.22
C ARG A 161 -11.81 -21.03 29.86
N THR A 162 -11.95 -21.97 30.80
CA THR A 162 -13.28 -22.58 30.99
C THR A 162 -14.19 -21.43 31.34
N VAL A 163 -15.04 -21.00 30.39
CA VAL A 163 -15.97 -19.88 30.60
C VAL A 163 -16.98 -20.31 31.66
N HIS A 164 -16.64 -20.08 32.92
CA HIS A 164 -17.60 -20.04 34.00
C HIS A 164 -18.32 -18.69 33.89
N PRO A 165 -19.67 -18.66 33.92
CA PRO A 165 -20.45 -17.42 33.79
C PRO A 165 -20.06 -16.34 34.80
N GLU A 166 -19.50 -16.74 35.94
CA GLU A 166 -18.96 -15.86 36.99
C GLU A 166 -17.61 -15.17 36.67
N ASP A 167 -16.84 -15.65 35.68
CA ASP A 167 -15.47 -15.16 35.37
C ASP A 167 -15.41 -14.15 34.20
N VAL A 168 -16.57 -13.58 33.84
CA VAL A 168 -16.67 -12.55 32.79
C VAL A 168 -16.07 -11.23 33.31
N HIS A 169 -14.77 -11.09 33.14
CA HIS A 169 -14.07 -9.84 33.39
C HIS A 169 -14.43 -8.82 32.30
N ALA A 170 -15.52 -8.08 32.51
CA ALA A 170 -15.99 -7.03 31.61
C ALA A 170 -14.89 -6.04 31.17
N ALA A 171 -13.91 -5.79 32.05
CA ALA A 171 -12.75 -4.94 31.73
C ALA A 171 -11.83 -5.56 30.65
N ASN A 172 -11.58 -6.88 30.71
CA ASN A 172 -10.72 -7.58 29.74
C ASN A 172 -11.42 -7.68 28.38
N ASP A 173 -12.71 -7.98 28.39
CA ASP A 173 -13.49 -8.07 27.15
C ASP A 173 -13.62 -6.68 26.49
N LEU A 174 -13.76 -5.63 27.29
CA LEU A 174 -13.71 -4.25 26.80
C LEU A 174 -12.33 -3.89 26.23
N ALA A 175 -11.24 -4.30 26.87
CA ALA A 175 -9.88 -4.07 26.37
C ALA A 175 -9.65 -4.81 25.04
N LEU A 176 -10.07 -6.07 24.94
CA LEU A 176 -10.02 -6.87 23.72
C LEU A 176 -10.86 -6.22 22.61
N LEU A 177 -12.09 -5.82 22.91
CA LEU A 177 -12.98 -5.18 21.94
C LEU A 177 -12.40 -3.87 21.42
N LYS A 178 -11.88 -3.01 22.30
CA LYS A 178 -11.23 -1.76 21.91
C LYS A 178 -9.99 -1.99 21.04
N MET A 179 -9.17 -2.98 21.41
CA MET A 179 -7.99 -3.35 20.63
C MET A 179 -8.37 -3.83 19.22
N LEU A 180 -9.37 -4.72 19.12
CA LEU A 180 -9.86 -5.22 17.84
C LEU A 180 -10.49 -4.11 17.00
N GLN A 181 -11.30 -3.25 17.60
CA GLN A 181 -11.91 -2.11 16.92
C GLN A 181 -10.84 -1.19 16.34
N LEU A 182 -9.87 -0.76 17.15
CA LEU A 182 -8.77 0.11 16.70
C LEU A 182 -7.96 -0.57 15.58
N SER A 183 -7.62 -1.84 15.75
CA SER A 183 -6.85 -2.59 14.76
C SER A 183 -7.59 -2.74 13.42
N LEU A 184 -8.91 -2.93 13.45
CA LEU A 184 -9.73 -3.03 12.25
C LEU A 184 -9.92 -1.68 11.57
N GLU A 185 -10.17 -0.62 12.34
CA GLU A 185 -10.25 0.75 11.82
C GLU A 185 -8.95 1.12 11.09
N GLN A 186 -7.79 0.83 11.68
CA GLN A 186 -6.50 1.05 11.05
C GLN A 186 -6.22 0.09 9.89
N ALA A 187 -6.65 -1.17 9.95
CA ALA A 187 -6.52 -2.07 8.81
C ALA A 187 -7.32 -1.60 7.60
N ASP A 188 -8.54 -1.09 7.81
CA ASP A 188 -9.42 -0.60 6.77
C ASP A 188 -8.89 0.69 6.12
N THR A 189 -8.31 1.62 6.88
CA THR A 189 -7.65 2.81 6.34
C THR A 189 -6.43 2.47 5.48
N ASN A 190 -5.75 1.36 5.81
CA ASN A 190 -4.56 0.88 5.13
C ASN A 190 -4.85 -0.08 3.96
N LEU A 191 -6.12 -0.24 3.57
CA LEU A 191 -6.46 -0.91 2.32
C LEU A 191 -5.99 -0.06 1.12
N PRO A 192 -5.39 -0.68 0.09
CA PRO A 192 -5.04 0.05 -1.11
C PRO A 192 -6.30 0.71 -1.68
N CYS A 193 -6.26 2.04 -1.84
CA CYS A 193 -7.34 2.80 -2.44
C CYS A 193 -7.69 2.12 -3.77
N LYS A 194 -8.94 1.64 -3.90
CA LYS A 194 -9.40 1.01 -5.14
C LYS A 194 -9.21 2.04 -6.26
N GLU A 195 -8.24 1.81 -7.15
CA GLU A 195 -7.94 2.62 -8.35
C GLU A 195 -9.08 2.63 -9.39
N LYS A 196 -10.34 2.58 -8.98
CA LYS A 196 -11.49 2.61 -9.89
C LYS A 196 -11.73 4.00 -10.48
N PHE A 197 -11.03 5.05 -10.01
CA PHE A 197 -11.25 6.43 -10.47
C PHE A 197 -10.23 6.93 -11.50
N THR A 198 -9.02 6.36 -11.54
CA THR A 198 -7.95 6.86 -12.42
C THR A 198 -8.07 6.36 -13.86
N TYR A 199 -8.65 5.17 -14.08
CA TYR A 199 -8.90 4.65 -15.44
C TYR A 199 -9.98 5.45 -16.19
N SER A 200 -11.00 5.93 -15.47
CA SER A 200 -12.10 6.70 -16.06
C SER A 200 -11.61 8.08 -16.53
N ILE A 201 -10.84 8.79 -15.69
CA ILE A 201 -10.32 10.12 -16.05
C ILE A 201 -9.30 10.03 -17.20
N ARG A 202 -8.39 9.05 -17.21
CA ARG A 202 -7.42 8.89 -18.31
C ARG A 202 -8.08 8.52 -19.64
N GLY A 203 -9.16 7.73 -19.60
CA GLY A 203 -9.95 7.40 -20.79
C GLY A 203 -10.68 8.63 -21.35
N VAL A 204 -11.28 9.45 -20.48
CA VAL A 204 -11.98 10.69 -20.86
C VAL A 204 -10.99 11.75 -21.40
N LEU A 205 -9.81 11.89 -20.78
CA LEU A 205 -8.78 12.84 -21.23
C LEU A 205 -8.18 12.47 -22.60
N LYS A 206 -8.00 11.16 -22.87
CA LYS A 206 -7.54 10.68 -24.18
C LYS A 206 -8.61 10.86 -25.26
N SER A 207 -9.87 10.58 -24.95
CA SER A 207 -10.99 10.74 -25.90
C SER A 207 -11.17 12.20 -26.33
N THR A 208 -11.14 13.13 -25.37
CA THR A 208 -11.26 14.57 -25.64
C THR A 208 -10.06 15.13 -26.41
N SER A 209 -8.84 14.67 -26.11
CA SER A 209 -7.63 15.10 -26.85
C SER A 209 -7.62 14.63 -28.32
N VAL A 210 -8.09 13.40 -28.59
CA VAL A 210 -8.19 12.89 -29.97
C VAL A 210 -9.25 13.65 -30.76
N GLN A 211 -10.40 13.95 -30.15
CA GLN A 211 -11.45 14.74 -30.80
C GLN A 211 -10.95 16.15 -31.15
N LEU A 212 -10.22 16.81 -30.25
CA LEU A 212 -9.70 18.16 -30.49
C LEU A 212 -8.74 18.21 -31.69
N GLY A 213 -7.87 17.19 -31.84
CA GLY A 213 -6.95 17.09 -32.98
C GLY A 213 -7.66 16.91 -34.33
N ILE A 214 -8.77 16.16 -34.36
CA ILE A 214 -9.58 15.98 -35.57
C ILE A 214 -10.23 17.29 -36.00
N TRP A 215 -10.79 18.05 -35.05
CA TRP A 215 -11.39 19.36 -35.34
C TRP A 215 -10.36 20.37 -35.86
N GLN A 216 -9.15 20.38 -35.29
CA GLN A 216 -8.06 21.23 -35.80
C GLN A 216 -7.66 20.85 -37.22
N LEU A 217 -7.51 19.56 -37.53
CA LEU A 217 -7.18 19.10 -38.88
C LEU A 217 -8.26 19.51 -39.90
N LEU A 218 -9.54 19.31 -39.56
CA LEU A 218 -10.66 19.72 -40.42
C LEU A 218 -10.66 21.23 -40.68
N TYR A 219 -10.38 22.05 -39.66
CA TYR A 219 -10.28 23.49 -39.81
C TYR A 219 -9.17 23.89 -40.81
N PHE A 220 -7.98 23.27 -40.70
CA PHE A 220 -6.87 23.53 -41.64
C PHE A 220 -7.20 23.10 -43.08
N VAL A 221 -7.90 21.97 -43.26
CA VAL A 221 -8.33 21.51 -44.58
C VAL A 221 -9.33 22.50 -45.21
N ILE A 222 -10.32 22.97 -44.44
CA ILE A 222 -11.30 23.95 -44.93
C ILE A 222 -10.60 25.26 -45.31
N LEU A 223 -9.70 25.77 -44.46
CA LEU A 223 -8.94 26.99 -44.74
C LEU A 223 -8.10 26.85 -46.02
N PHE A 224 -7.46 25.70 -46.22
CA PHE A 224 -6.69 25.40 -47.42
C PHE A 224 -7.57 25.38 -48.68
N CYS A 225 -8.75 24.74 -48.63
CA CYS A 225 -9.69 24.74 -49.74
C CYS A 225 -10.17 26.16 -50.10
N LEU A 226 -10.47 27.00 -49.11
CA LEU A 226 -10.88 28.38 -49.35
C LEU A 226 -9.76 29.22 -49.99
N LEU A 227 -8.51 29.07 -49.50
CA LEU A 227 -7.36 29.73 -50.10
C LEU A 227 -7.11 29.28 -51.53
N PHE A 228 -7.28 27.98 -51.81
CA PHE A 228 -7.13 27.42 -53.15
C PHE A 228 -8.17 27.98 -54.12
N GLU A 229 -9.43 28.09 -53.71
CA GLU A 229 -10.50 28.72 -54.50
C GLU A 229 -10.22 30.20 -54.80
N ILE A 230 -9.71 30.95 -53.81
CA ILE A 230 -9.30 32.33 -53.99
C ILE A 230 -8.16 32.43 -55.02
N ILE A 231 -7.14 31.57 -54.92
CA ILE A 231 -6.01 31.54 -55.86
C ILE A 231 -6.50 31.22 -57.29
N ILE A 232 -7.36 30.23 -57.46
CA ILE A 232 -7.94 29.92 -58.78
C ILE A 232 -8.72 31.12 -59.32
N THR A 233 -9.51 31.79 -58.49
CA THR A 233 -10.28 32.97 -58.88
C THR A 233 -9.36 34.11 -59.33
N ILE A 234 -8.27 34.36 -58.59
CA ILE A 234 -7.27 35.36 -58.95
C ILE A 234 -6.62 35.01 -60.29
N ILE A 235 -6.18 33.76 -60.49
CA ILE A 235 -5.57 33.29 -61.76
C ILE A 235 -6.55 33.40 -62.92
N HIS A 236 -7.84 33.10 -62.71
CA HIS A 236 -8.85 33.21 -63.76
C HIS A 236 -9.18 34.66 -64.10
N SER A 237 -9.24 35.54 -63.09
CA SER A 237 -9.49 36.98 -63.25
C SER A 237 -8.31 37.73 -63.91
N SER A 238 -7.10 37.16 -63.84
CA SER A 238 -5.90 37.70 -64.49
C SER A 238 -5.71 37.22 -65.93
N LYS A 239 -6.68 36.51 -66.51
CA LYS A 239 -6.74 36.33 -67.97
C LYS A 239 -6.93 37.70 -68.63
N PRO A 240 -6.05 38.12 -69.54
CA PRO A 240 -6.12 39.46 -70.13
C PRO A 240 -7.40 39.62 -70.95
N THR A 241 -8.12 40.71 -70.70
CA THR A 241 -9.27 41.15 -71.48
C THR A 241 -8.87 41.37 -72.95
N PRO A 242 -9.77 41.13 -73.94
CA PRO A 242 -9.40 41.05 -75.37
C PRO A 242 -8.93 42.37 -76.02
N TRP A 243 -8.90 43.48 -75.28
CA TRP A 243 -8.60 44.81 -75.82
C TRP A 243 -7.12 45.00 -76.23
N PHE A 244 -6.21 44.15 -75.77
CA PHE A 244 -4.78 44.21 -76.14
C PHE A 244 -4.46 43.77 -77.58
N ARG A 245 -5.42 43.20 -78.34
CA ARG A 245 -5.16 42.79 -79.75
C ARG A 245 -5.13 43.94 -80.77
N ASN A 246 -5.53 45.17 -80.41
CA ASN A 246 -5.64 46.27 -81.37
C ASN A 246 -4.47 47.27 -81.41
N ILE A 247 -3.46 47.14 -80.54
CA ILE A 247 -2.31 48.08 -80.52
C ILE A 247 -1.29 47.79 -81.64
N PHE A 248 -1.25 46.57 -82.19
CA PHE A 248 -0.29 46.22 -83.25
C PHE A 248 -0.70 46.56 -84.70
N LYS A 249 -1.91 47.11 -84.93
CA LYS A 249 -2.38 47.41 -86.30
C LYS A 249 -2.05 48.83 -86.81
N TYR A 250 -1.51 49.73 -85.99
CA TYR A 250 -1.28 51.13 -86.38
C TYR A 250 0.19 51.53 -86.65
N ALA A 251 1.16 50.62 -86.49
CA ALA A 251 2.60 50.98 -86.55
C ALA A 251 3.27 50.86 -87.94
N HIS A 252 2.56 50.46 -89.00
CA HIS A 252 3.14 50.39 -90.36
C HIS A 252 2.39 51.26 -91.37
N LYS A 253 2.62 52.58 -91.34
CA LYS A 253 2.33 53.49 -92.47
C LYS A 253 3.61 54.29 -92.80
N LYS A 254 4.08 54.08 -94.03
CA LYS A 254 5.31 54.59 -94.73
C LYS A 254 5.47 56.13 -94.72
N PRO A 255 6.66 56.68 -95.07
CA PRO A 255 7.01 57.02 -96.48
C PRO A 255 8.49 56.67 -96.83
N LYS A 256 8.84 56.07 -97.98
CA LYS A 256 8.96 56.57 -99.39
C LYS A 256 10.00 57.70 -99.63
N ARG A 257 11.03 57.33 -100.43
CA ARG A 257 11.90 58.11 -101.36
C ARG A 257 12.85 59.12 -100.71
N GLY A 258 14.01 59.50 -101.25
CA GLY A 258 14.82 59.29 -102.46
C GLY A 258 16.20 59.93 -102.10
N HIS A 259 17.34 59.75 -102.75
CA HIS A 259 17.72 59.76 -104.16
C HIS A 259 19.06 59.01 -104.28
#